data_AF-H4F6J5-F1
#
_entry.id   AF-H4F6J5-F1
#
_cell.length_a   1.000
_cell.length_b   1.000
_cell.length_c   1.000
_cell.angle_alpha   90.00
_cell.angle_beta   90.00
_cell.angle_gamma   90.00
#
_symmetry.space_group_name_H-M   'P 1'
#
loop_
_entity.id
_entity.type
_entity.pdbx_description
1 polymer ?
#
loop_
_entity_poly.entity_id
_entity_poly.type
_entity_poly.pdbx_seq_one_letter_code
_entity_poly.pdbx_strand_id
1 'polypeptide(L)'
;MAMAHRRADVRAINDEVRSALQQRGKLAQGAEAGELSFQTNDGKRSFAPGDRIVFLQNDRDLGVKNGMLGTVHAVEPNALQVQLDGKVLETGEGGSGSIRIDANAYQSFDHGYATTIHKNQGATVDRAFVMASSTMDRHLTYVAMTRHRDGVQLYGSQEEFAGRNAGKMVEHGKAPYEHKPGNRDSYFVTLENDKGERHTTWGVDLERAVKEARPEIGAKIGLEHAGSDTVRLPDGSTAERNSWKVRSAEDLAFKGLEERLSRSGVKETTLDYVSDFAERRGMAEHFGIVSEIDLDPAGRREHESRSLAVPSAREVQDRSISERSAYEERTPSRADPDPNNAADRQQSPRRSPFEGLKLSRVAATENVPPQDRAEPAQDRQQQPEAPKRSMFAGLKLKASQERLAPEREDAQRPAREQDRLVDRLRQSSGFEQSVDRFARAWTAMEKMDREGLPVLEGQKTELHQAGRQLDGQRPGASQLMVSAMQYNPQTERAMHELTGRERVGQLVAGLDRERAAQADPNVRADRLINRWQELQEERQGLRGWQNDDARGKVEGQMRQVATTIERDPQVESIVRGRSQEIGISHVDQEQNVARAMEQQLSRGRSQGLER
;
A
#
# COMPACT_ATOMS: atom_id res chain seq x y z
N MET A 1 -15.69 19.37 -3.80
CA MET A 1 -14.21 19.30 -3.79
C MET A 1 -13.76 18.32 -4.86
N ALA A 2 -12.83 18.74 -5.73
CA ALA A 2 -12.20 17.84 -6.69
C ALA A 2 -10.97 17.14 -6.05
N MET A 3 -10.70 15.91 -6.47
CA MET A 3 -9.63 15.08 -5.92
C MET A 3 -8.93 14.29 -7.02
N ALA A 4 -7.61 14.29 -7.00
CA ALA A 4 -6.78 13.45 -7.86
C ALA A 4 -5.59 12.88 -7.08
N HIS A 5 -4.96 11.83 -7.61
CA HIS A 5 -3.79 11.24 -6.94
C HIS A 5 -2.51 12.03 -7.23
N ARG A 6 -2.24 12.39 -8.50
CA ARG A 6 -1.01 13.06 -8.90
C ARG A 6 -1.12 14.58 -8.73
N ARG A 7 -0.02 15.21 -8.31
CA ARG A 7 0.05 16.68 -8.16
C ARG A 7 -0.11 17.44 -9.48
N ALA A 8 0.38 16.85 -10.58
CA ALA A 8 0.21 17.42 -11.92
C ALA A 8 -1.28 17.49 -12.31
N ASP A 9 -2.03 16.41 -12.08
CA ASP A 9 -3.49 16.39 -12.33
C ASP A 9 -4.22 17.40 -11.44
N VAL A 10 -3.89 17.46 -10.15
CA VAL A 10 -4.49 18.46 -9.24
C VAL A 10 -4.27 19.88 -9.74
N ARG A 11 -3.07 20.19 -10.23
CA ARG A 11 -2.74 21.49 -10.79
C ARG A 11 -3.55 21.77 -12.05
N ALA A 12 -3.60 20.83 -13.00
CA ALA A 12 -4.38 20.96 -14.21
C ALA A 12 -5.88 21.17 -13.92
N ILE A 13 -6.45 20.41 -12.98
CA ILE A 13 -7.85 20.57 -12.56
C ILE A 13 -8.08 21.94 -11.92
N ASN A 14 -7.17 22.42 -11.07
CA ASN A 14 -7.27 23.75 -10.48
C ASN A 14 -7.30 24.84 -11.56
N ASP A 15 -6.39 24.77 -12.52
CA ASP A 15 -6.27 25.75 -13.61
C ASP A 15 -7.51 25.71 -14.53
N GLU A 16 -8.01 24.52 -14.88
CA GLU A 16 -9.20 24.34 -15.72
C GLU A 16 -10.49 24.78 -15.02
N VAL A 17 -10.67 24.42 -13.74
CA VAL A 17 -11.85 24.84 -12.97
C VAL A 17 -11.88 26.35 -12.86
N ARG A 18 -10.75 26.98 -12.56
CA ARG A 18 -10.64 28.43 -12.49
C ARG A 18 -10.96 29.09 -13.83
N SER A 19 -10.35 28.60 -14.91
CA SER A 19 -10.59 29.10 -16.27
C SER A 19 -12.07 28.97 -16.67
N ALA A 20 -12.71 27.85 -16.35
CA ALA A 20 -14.13 27.65 -16.61
C ALA A 20 -15.02 28.58 -15.78
N LEU A 21 -14.63 28.94 -14.54
CA LEU A 21 -15.34 29.93 -13.73
C LEU A 21 -15.21 31.34 -14.30
N GLN A 22 -14.04 31.70 -14.83
CA GLN A 22 -13.84 32.98 -15.52
C GLN A 22 -14.67 33.09 -16.80
N GLN A 23 -14.64 32.05 -17.65
CA GLN A 23 -15.44 32.00 -18.88
C GLN A 23 -16.95 32.11 -18.62
N ARG A 24 -17.41 31.62 -17.47
CA ARG A 24 -18.82 31.71 -17.05
C ARG A 24 -19.15 33.04 -16.33
N GLY A 25 -18.21 33.96 -16.21
CA GLY A 25 -18.37 35.23 -15.50
C GLY A 25 -18.56 35.08 -13.99
N LYS A 26 -18.23 33.92 -13.41
CA LYS A 26 -18.34 33.65 -11.97
C LYS A 26 -17.08 34.05 -11.19
N LEU A 27 -15.97 34.27 -11.90
CA LEU A 27 -14.72 34.74 -11.34
C LEU A 27 -14.21 35.90 -12.22
N ALA A 28 -13.64 36.92 -11.58
CA ALA A 28 -13.03 38.03 -12.30
C ALA A 28 -11.82 37.56 -13.14
N GLN A 29 -11.64 38.22 -14.30
CA GLN A 29 -10.52 37.98 -15.21
C GLN A 29 -9.89 39.32 -15.60
N GLY A 30 -8.57 39.41 -15.47
CA GLY A 30 -7.80 40.61 -15.76
C GLY A 30 -7.62 41.55 -14.57
N ALA A 31 -6.52 42.32 -14.61
CA ALA A 31 -6.12 43.23 -13.53
C ALA A 31 -7.18 44.32 -13.26
N GLU A 32 -7.90 44.76 -14.29
CA GLU A 32 -8.98 45.74 -14.17
C GLU A 32 -10.20 45.21 -13.39
N ALA A 33 -10.36 43.89 -13.33
CA ALA A 33 -11.42 43.21 -12.59
C ALA A 33 -10.97 42.74 -11.19
N GLY A 34 -9.75 43.09 -10.76
CA GLY A 34 -9.21 42.73 -9.44
C GLY A 34 -8.45 41.41 -9.38
N GLU A 35 -8.06 40.83 -10.53
CA GLU A 35 -7.14 39.69 -10.56
C GLU A 35 -5.69 40.18 -10.40
N LEU A 36 -4.98 39.68 -9.39
CA LEU A 36 -3.57 40.01 -9.17
C LEU A 36 -2.72 38.74 -9.09
N SER A 37 -1.49 38.82 -9.59
CA SER A 37 -0.54 37.72 -9.56
C SER A 37 0.41 37.84 -8.38
N PHE A 38 0.59 36.74 -7.66
CA PHE A 38 1.49 36.62 -6.52
C PHE A 38 2.53 35.53 -6.78
N GLN A 39 3.67 35.64 -6.12
CA GLN A 39 4.67 34.60 -6.08
C GLN A 39 4.31 33.60 -4.98
N THR A 40 4.04 32.35 -5.34
CA THR A 40 3.88 31.26 -4.37
C THR A 40 5.08 30.32 -4.44
N ASN A 41 5.20 29.43 -3.45
CA ASN A 41 6.28 28.42 -3.44
C ASN A 41 6.25 27.51 -4.67
N ASP A 42 5.07 27.29 -5.26
CA ASP A 42 4.87 26.46 -6.45
C ASP A 42 4.83 27.30 -7.76
N GLY A 43 5.35 28.53 -7.69
CA GLY A 43 5.52 29.47 -8.81
C GLY A 43 4.52 30.62 -8.80
N LYS A 44 4.56 31.45 -9.85
CA LYS A 44 3.63 32.58 -9.99
C LYS A 44 2.20 32.07 -10.17
N ARG A 45 1.24 32.66 -9.46
CA ARG A 45 -0.20 32.33 -9.53
C ARG A 45 -1.05 33.59 -9.48
N SER A 46 -2.16 33.58 -10.19
CA SER A 46 -3.13 34.67 -10.17
C SER A 46 -4.31 34.31 -9.28
N PHE A 47 -4.76 35.28 -8.48
CA PHE A 47 -5.91 35.16 -7.60
C PHE A 47 -6.88 36.32 -7.84
N ALA A 48 -8.16 36.03 -7.75
CA ALA A 48 -9.27 36.95 -7.89
C ALA A 48 -10.25 36.79 -6.72
N PRO A 49 -11.07 37.81 -6.40
CA PRO A 49 -12.16 37.66 -5.44
C PRO A 49 -13.07 36.49 -5.83
N GLY A 50 -13.38 35.62 -4.87
CA GLY A 50 -14.12 34.37 -5.07
C GLY A 50 -13.23 33.15 -5.28
N ASP A 51 -11.91 33.30 -5.45
CA ASP A 51 -11.02 32.15 -5.62
C ASP A 51 -10.97 31.26 -4.38
N ARG A 52 -10.96 29.95 -4.60
CA ARG A 52 -10.72 28.96 -3.55
C ARG A 52 -9.24 28.73 -3.42
N ILE A 53 -8.73 28.74 -2.19
CA ILE A 53 -7.30 28.54 -1.91
C ILE A 53 -7.08 27.46 -0.86
N VAL A 54 -5.87 26.89 -0.87
CA VAL A 54 -5.40 25.92 0.11
C VAL A 54 -4.10 26.41 0.75
N PHE A 55 -3.99 26.28 2.07
CA PHE A 55 -2.77 26.58 2.82
C PHE A 55 -1.86 25.36 2.84
N LEU A 56 -0.57 25.57 2.59
CA LEU A 56 0.43 24.50 2.45
C LEU A 56 1.38 24.41 3.65
N GLN A 57 1.37 25.40 4.54
CA GLN A 57 2.23 25.46 5.72
C GLN A 57 1.45 25.96 6.94
N ASN A 58 1.80 25.45 8.12
CA ASN A 58 1.25 25.94 9.38
C ASN A 58 1.83 27.32 9.70
N ASP A 59 0.97 28.25 10.13
CA ASP A 59 1.37 29.56 10.62
C ASP A 59 0.50 29.90 11.84
N ARG A 60 1.15 30.17 12.98
CA ARG A 60 0.45 30.41 14.25
C ARG A 60 -0.15 31.80 14.31
N ASP A 61 0.49 32.79 13.69
CA ASP A 61 0.08 34.19 13.75
C ASP A 61 -1.14 34.41 12.84
N LEU A 62 -1.18 33.72 11.69
CA LEU A 62 -2.33 33.67 10.81
C LEU A 62 -3.40 32.66 11.26
N GLY A 63 -3.09 31.81 12.26
CA GLY A 63 -4.00 30.77 12.75
C GLY A 63 -4.31 29.65 11.73
N VAL A 64 -3.49 29.50 10.69
CA VAL A 64 -3.71 28.55 9.59
C VAL A 64 -2.89 27.27 9.77
N LYS A 65 -3.45 26.17 9.28
CA LYS A 65 -2.81 24.85 9.24
C LYS A 65 -2.69 24.38 7.80
N ASN A 66 -1.66 23.61 7.51
CA ASN A 66 -1.50 22.92 6.23
C ASN A 66 -2.73 22.05 5.94
N GLY A 67 -3.32 22.24 4.76
CA GLY A 67 -4.54 21.58 4.32
C GLY A 67 -5.82 22.36 4.62
N MET A 68 -5.77 23.48 5.35
CA MET A 68 -6.93 24.36 5.49
C MET A 68 -7.29 24.97 4.15
N LEU A 69 -8.59 25.18 3.95
CA LEU A 69 -9.16 25.79 2.76
C LEU A 69 -9.79 27.13 3.13
N GLY A 70 -9.83 28.02 2.15
CA GLY A 70 -10.50 29.30 2.30
C GLY A 70 -10.97 29.85 0.96
N THR A 71 -11.75 30.92 1.06
CA THR A 71 -12.27 31.67 -0.09
C THR A 71 -11.72 33.09 -0.04
N VAL A 72 -11.11 33.54 -1.13
CA VAL A 72 -10.61 34.90 -1.26
C VAL A 72 -11.81 35.85 -1.33
N HIS A 73 -11.88 36.79 -0.40
CA HIS A 73 -12.91 37.82 -0.39
C HIS A 73 -12.44 39.08 -1.13
N ALA A 74 -11.18 39.46 -0.94
CA ALA A 74 -10.58 40.60 -1.61
C ALA A 74 -9.10 40.35 -1.91
N VAL A 75 -8.62 40.94 -3.00
CA VAL A 75 -7.24 40.85 -3.46
C VAL A 75 -6.66 42.26 -3.46
N GLU A 76 -5.56 42.44 -2.75
CA GLU A 76 -4.80 43.70 -2.67
C GLU A 76 -3.42 43.51 -3.31
N PRO A 77 -2.70 44.57 -3.71
CA PRO A 77 -1.41 44.44 -4.40
C PRO A 77 -0.38 43.53 -3.73
N ASN A 78 -0.35 43.51 -2.38
CA ASN A 78 0.60 42.71 -1.60
C ASN A 78 -0.09 41.79 -0.56
N ALA A 79 -1.42 41.69 -0.58
CA ALA A 79 -2.14 40.94 0.44
C ALA A 79 -3.43 40.29 -0.09
N LEU A 80 -3.83 39.19 0.54
CA LEU A 80 -5.09 38.50 0.26
C LEU A 80 -5.95 38.49 1.51
N GLN A 81 -7.21 38.91 1.39
CA GLN A 81 -8.20 38.73 2.44
C GLN A 81 -8.95 37.42 2.18
N VAL A 82 -8.83 36.47 3.10
CA VAL A 82 -9.32 35.11 2.92
C VAL A 82 -10.25 34.72 4.05
N GLN A 83 -11.45 34.29 3.70
CA GLN A 83 -12.39 33.67 4.61
C GLN A 83 -12.07 32.18 4.75
N LEU A 84 -11.66 31.73 5.94
CA LEU A 84 -11.36 30.33 6.22
C LEU A 84 -12.64 29.48 6.29
N ASP A 85 -12.52 28.22 5.86
CA ASP A 85 -13.57 27.22 5.99
C ASP A 85 -13.52 26.57 7.38
N GLY A 86 -14.45 26.93 8.26
CA GLY A 86 -14.62 26.31 9.59
C GLY A 86 -14.79 27.32 10.72
N LYS A 87 -15.21 26.84 11.89
CA LYS A 87 -15.22 27.66 13.11
C LYS A 87 -13.79 27.87 13.58
N VAL A 88 -13.23 29.04 13.28
CA VAL A 88 -12.01 29.52 13.93
C VAL A 88 -12.28 29.57 15.44
N LEU A 89 -11.36 29.04 16.25
CA LEU A 89 -11.42 29.21 17.70
C LEU A 89 -11.45 30.71 17.98
N GLU A 90 -12.48 31.16 18.68
CA GLU A 90 -12.71 32.57 19.02
C GLU A 90 -11.51 33.14 19.79
N THR A 91 -10.53 33.67 19.08
CA THR A 91 -9.60 34.67 19.61
C THR A 91 -10.22 36.04 19.38
N GLY A 92 -11.01 36.50 20.35
CA GLY A 92 -11.34 37.91 20.57
C GLY A 92 -12.34 38.55 19.59
N GLU A 93 -13.45 39.03 20.14
CA GLU A 93 -14.39 40.02 19.60
C GLU A 93 -14.74 39.94 18.09
N GLY A 94 -15.80 39.17 17.79
CA GLY A 94 -16.79 39.53 16.76
C GLY A 94 -16.44 39.36 15.28
N GLY A 95 -15.24 38.91 14.92
CA GLY A 95 -14.83 38.76 13.52
C GLY A 95 -15.14 37.37 12.95
N SER A 96 -15.92 37.32 11.86
CA SER A 96 -15.94 36.21 10.89
C SER A 96 -14.51 35.71 10.66
N GLY A 97 -14.29 34.41 10.42
CA GLY A 97 -12.94 33.79 10.22
C GLY A 97 -12.15 34.27 8.98
N SER A 98 -12.17 35.56 8.68
CA SER A 98 -11.39 36.27 7.69
C SER A 98 -10.01 36.59 8.22
N ILE A 99 -8.98 36.18 7.49
CA ILE A 99 -7.59 36.49 7.77
C ILE A 99 -7.01 37.32 6.63
N ARG A 100 -5.97 38.10 6.92
CA ARG A 100 -5.21 38.85 5.92
C ARG A 100 -3.84 38.19 5.76
N ILE A 101 -3.59 37.65 4.58
CA ILE A 101 -2.30 37.06 4.21
C ILE A 101 -1.46 38.16 3.57
N ASP A 102 -0.31 38.49 4.16
CA ASP A 102 0.71 39.29 3.47
C ASP A 102 1.51 38.37 2.56
N ALA A 103 1.45 38.61 1.25
CA ALA A 103 2.07 37.76 0.24
C ALA A 103 3.60 37.80 0.28
N ASN A 104 4.20 38.81 0.94
CA ASN A 104 5.65 38.84 1.14
C ASN A 104 6.08 37.97 2.33
N ALA A 105 5.26 37.90 3.37
CA ALA A 105 5.56 37.14 4.58
C ALA A 105 5.17 35.66 4.47
N TYR A 106 4.08 35.34 3.76
CA TYR A 106 3.57 33.99 3.63
C TYR A 106 3.26 33.66 2.16
N GLN A 107 4.06 32.77 1.57
CA GLN A 107 3.96 32.35 0.15
C GLN A 107 3.51 30.89 -0.03
N SER A 108 3.18 30.22 1.08
CA SER A 108 2.85 28.80 1.16
C SER A 108 1.36 28.54 0.92
N PHE A 109 0.80 29.01 -0.20
CA PHE A 109 -0.61 28.80 -0.59
C PHE A 109 -0.75 28.58 -2.11
N ASP A 110 -1.81 27.89 -2.53
CA ASP A 110 -2.14 27.65 -3.95
C ASP A 110 -3.67 27.58 -4.15
N HIS A 111 -4.14 27.38 -5.38
CA HIS A 111 -5.56 27.16 -5.66
C HIS A 111 -6.09 25.89 -4.98
N GLY A 112 -7.30 26.00 -4.42
CA GLY A 112 -7.94 24.99 -3.56
C GLY A 112 -9.23 24.40 -4.15
N TYR A 113 -9.40 24.41 -5.47
CA TYR A 113 -10.56 23.78 -6.13
C TYR A 113 -10.43 22.24 -6.15
N ALA A 114 -9.20 21.77 -6.29
CA ALA A 114 -8.78 20.39 -6.25
C ALA A 114 -7.65 20.21 -5.22
N THR A 115 -7.63 19.04 -4.58
CA THR A 115 -6.54 18.63 -3.69
C THR A 115 -6.13 17.19 -3.95
N THR A 116 -4.93 16.81 -3.50
CA THR A 116 -4.53 15.41 -3.60
C THR A 116 -5.33 14.54 -2.63
N ILE A 117 -5.62 13.29 -3.01
CA ILE A 117 -6.36 12.33 -2.17
C ILE A 117 -5.74 12.20 -0.76
N HIS A 118 -4.41 12.18 -0.67
CA HIS A 118 -3.69 12.11 0.61
C HIS A 118 -3.91 13.32 1.52
N LYS A 119 -4.11 14.52 0.96
CA LYS A 119 -4.32 15.74 1.74
C LYS A 119 -5.74 15.84 2.32
N ASN A 120 -6.70 15.11 1.76
CA ASN A 120 -8.08 15.05 2.27
C ASN A 120 -8.31 13.91 3.28
N GLN A 121 -7.26 13.23 3.75
CA GLN A 121 -7.43 12.15 4.70
C GLN A 121 -8.00 12.67 6.03
N GLY A 122 -9.22 12.25 6.36
CA GLY A 122 -9.94 12.70 7.56
C GLY A 122 -10.81 13.95 7.36
N ALA A 123 -10.77 14.58 6.19
CA ALA A 123 -11.70 15.66 5.83
C ALA A 123 -13.03 15.09 5.31
N THR A 124 -14.13 15.75 5.66
CA THR A 124 -15.45 15.46 5.12
C THR A 124 -15.89 16.64 4.27
N VAL A 125 -16.30 16.37 3.03
CA VAL A 125 -16.79 17.37 2.06
C VAL A 125 -18.23 17.05 1.71
N ASP A 126 -19.03 18.04 1.32
CA ASP A 126 -20.43 17.79 0.97
C ASP A 126 -20.52 16.97 -0.33
N ARG A 127 -19.80 17.40 -1.38
CA ARG A 127 -19.68 16.67 -2.66
C ARG A 127 -18.23 16.43 -3.06
N ALA A 128 -17.96 15.23 -3.54
CA ALA A 128 -16.66 14.79 -4.03
C ALA A 128 -16.68 14.56 -5.55
N PHE A 129 -15.66 15.05 -6.25
CA PHE A 129 -15.41 14.74 -7.66
C PHE A 129 -14.02 14.12 -7.74
N VAL A 130 -13.93 12.83 -8.05
CA VAL A 130 -12.68 12.06 -7.99
C VAL A 130 -12.24 11.75 -9.42
N MET A 131 -11.02 12.12 -9.78
CA MET A 131 -10.36 11.64 -10.99
C MET A 131 -9.66 10.32 -10.67
N ALA A 132 -10.14 9.24 -11.28
CA ALA A 132 -9.48 7.95 -11.29
C ALA A 132 -8.21 8.04 -12.13
N SER A 133 -7.17 7.33 -11.69
CA SER A 133 -5.94 7.16 -12.45
C SER A 133 -5.44 5.72 -12.33
N SER A 134 -4.66 5.28 -13.31
CA SER A 134 -3.86 4.05 -13.30
C SER A 134 -2.91 3.98 -12.11
N THR A 135 -2.67 5.07 -11.39
CA THR A 135 -1.82 5.08 -10.18
C THR A 135 -2.62 4.86 -8.88
N MET A 136 -3.95 4.72 -8.96
CA MET A 136 -4.79 4.48 -7.79
C MET A 136 -4.94 2.99 -7.48
N ASP A 137 -4.99 2.68 -6.19
CA ASP A 137 -5.27 1.35 -5.66
C ASP A 137 -6.60 1.35 -4.88
N ARG A 138 -6.95 0.19 -4.33
CA ARG A 138 -8.15 0.04 -3.49
C ARG A 138 -8.18 0.99 -2.28
N HIS A 139 -7.04 1.28 -1.65
CA HIS A 139 -7.01 2.16 -0.49
C HIS A 139 -7.25 3.61 -0.87
N LEU A 140 -6.56 4.10 -1.90
CA LEU A 140 -6.75 5.46 -2.43
C LEU A 140 -8.17 5.66 -2.92
N THR A 141 -8.72 4.65 -3.62
CA THR A 141 -10.11 4.67 -4.08
C THR A 141 -11.07 4.76 -2.90
N TYR A 142 -10.92 3.90 -1.88
CA TYR A 142 -11.75 3.95 -0.69
C TYR A 142 -11.66 5.30 0.01
N VAL A 143 -10.44 5.81 0.21
CA VAL A 143 -10.19 7.12 0.82
C VAL A 143 -10.87 8.23 0.03
N ALA A 144 -10.74 8.28 -1.30
CA ALA A 144 -11.33 9.34 -2.12
C ALA A 144 -12.86 9.26 -2.17
N MET A 145 -13.38 8.04 -2.36
CA MET A 145 -14.82 7.80 -2.56
C MET A 145 -15.62 7.99 -1.28
N THR A 146 -15.03 7.91 -0.09
CA THR A 146 -15.72 8.04 1.20
C THR A 146 -15.62 9.42 1.86
N ARG A 147 -15.11 10.45 1.14
CA ARG A 147 -15.04 11.82 1.70
C ARG A 147 -16.34 12.60 1.65
N HIS A 148 -17.31 12.17 0.84
CA HIS A 148 -18.54 12.92 0.61
C HIS A 148 -19.61 12.68 1.69
N ARG A 149 -20.48 13.68 1.91
CA ARG A 149 -21.74 13.52 2.66
C ARG A 149 -22.92 13.25 1.73
N ASP A 150 -23.03 14.03 0.67
CA ASP A 150 -24.23 14.07 -0.18
C ASP A 150 -24.05 13.25 -1.46
N GLY A 151 -22.86 13.28 -2.06
CA GLY A 151 -22.59 12.46 -3.24
C GLY A 151 -21.15 12.52 -3.75
N VAL A 152 -20.76 11.48 -4.46
CA VAL A 152 -19.48 11.37 -5.16
C VAL A 152 -19.69 11.06 -6.63
N GLN A 153 -18.84 11.63 -7.47
CA GLN A 153 -18.71 11.28 -8.88
C GLN A 153 -17.26 10.87 -9.15
N LEU A 154 -17.10 9.73 -9.82
CA LEU A 154 -15.81 9.22 -10.26
C LEU A 154 -15.68 9.44 -11.77
N TYR A 155 -14.56 10.02 -12.19
CA TYR A 155 -14.22 10.30 -13.57
C TYR A 155 -13.01 9.45 -13.95
N GLY A 156 -13.10 8.67 -15.04
CA GLY A 156 -11.98 7.88 -15.55
C GLY A 156 -11.83 8.11 -17.04
N SER A 157 -10.57 8.23 -17.50
CA SER A 157 -10.28 8.32 -18.93
C SER A 157 -10.45 6.96 -19.60
N GLN A 158 -11.20 6.89 -20.70
CA GLN A 158 -11.29 5.65 -21.48
C GLN A 158 -9.91 5.23 -22.00
N GLU A 159 -9.08 6.20 -22.38
CA GLU A 159 -7.72 5.96 -22.88
C GLU A 159 -6.82 5.33 -21.81
N GLU A 160 -6.89 5.82 -20.58
CA GLU A 160 -6.03 5.35 -19.48
C GLU A 160 -6.38 3.92 -19.03
N PHE A 161 -7.65 3.52 -19.12
CA PHE A 161 -8.11 2.23 -18.58
C PHE A 161 -8.41 1.16 -19.62
N ALA A 162 -8.52 1.48 -20.92
CA ALA A 162 -8.83 0.49 -21.95
C ALA A 162 -7.59 -0.29 -22.45
N GLY A 163 -6.38 0.25 -22.22
CA GLY A 163 -5.11 -0.40 -22.60
C GLY A 163 -4.90 -0.53 -24.12
N ARG A 164 -3.85 -1.25 -24.55
CA ARG A 164 -3.48 -1.42 -25.97
C ARG A 164 -4.48 -2.25 -26.80
N ASN A 165 -5.37 -2.97 -26.14
CA ASN A 165 -6.33 -3.87 -26.77
C ASN A 165 -7.66 -3.18 -27.10
N ALA A 166 -7.74 -1.87 -26.91
CA ALA A 166 -8.90 -1.06 -27.24
C ALA A 166 -8.52 0.12 -28.12
N GLY A 167 -9.38 0.45 -29.07
CA GLY A 167 -9.14 1.56 -29.98
C GLY A 167 -10.13 1.58 -31.13
N LYS A 168 -9.92 2.54 -32.04
CA LYS A 168 -10.67 2.64 -33.29
C LYS A 168 -10.22 1.52 -34.23
N MET A 169 -11.13 0.65 -34.65
CA MET A 169 -10.81 -0.41 -35.61
C MET A 169 -10.53 0.19 -36.98
N VAL A 170 -9.28 0.17 -37.43
CA VAL A 170 -8.88 0.75 -38.73
C VAL A 170 -8.84 -0.29 -39.84
N GLU A 171 -8.50 -1.54 -39.50
CA GLU A 171 -8.36 -2.62 -40.46
C GLU A 171 -8.64 -3.96 -39.78
N HIS A 172 -9.20 -4.91 -40.53
CA HIS A 172 -9.26 -6.31 -40.12
C HIS A 172 -9.40 -7.20 -41.35
N GLY A 173 -8.92 -8.44 -41.27
CA GLY A 173 -9.05 -9.37 -42.39
C GLY A 173 -8.16 -10.59 -42.26
N LYS A 174 -8.10 -11.38 -43.34
CA LYS A 174 -7.15 -12.49 -43.49
C LYS A 174 -5.94 -12.01 -44.27
N ALA A 175 -4.76 -12.23 -43.70
CA ALA A 175 -3.49 -11.99 -44.37
C ALA A 175 -2.46 -13.03 -43.91
N PRO A 176 -1.35 -13.22 -44.65
CA PRO A 176 -0.21 -13.96 -44.15
C PRO A 176 0.23 -13.38 -42.79
N TYR A 177 0.47 -14.23 -41.80
CA TYR A 177 0.83 -13.79 -40.44
C TYR A 177 1.96 -12.74 -40.47
N GLU A 178 1.79 -11.65 -39.73
CA GLU A 178 2.67 -10.46 -39.72
C GLU A 178 2.85 -9.76 -41.08
N HIS A 179 1.94 -9.98 -42.03
CA HIS A 179 2.06 -9.55 -43.43
C HIS A 179 3.35 -10.02 -44.12
N LYS A 180 3.97 -11.10 -43.63
CA LYS A 180 5.19 -11.67 -44.20
C LYS A 180 4.85 -12.68 -45.30
N PRO A 181 5.35 -12.49 -46.54
CA PRO A 181 5.14 -13.45 -47.62
C PRO A 181 5.69 -14.83 -47.24
N GLY A 182 4.88 -15.89 -47.39
CA GLY A 182 5.25 -17.27 -47.05
C GLY A 182 4.76 -17.76 -45.68
N ASN A 183 4.24 -16.87 -44.83
CA ASN A 183 3.57 -17.27 -43.59
C ASN A 183 2.16 -17.84 -43.86
N ARG A 184 1.67 -18.64 -42.92
CA ARG A 184 0.27 -19.13 -42.96
C ARG A 184 -0.69 -17.95 -42.78
N ASP A 185 -1.82 -18.01 -43.48
CA ASP A 185 -2.88 -17.03 -43.33
C ASP A 185 -3.46 -17.07 -41.91
N SER A 186 -3.60 -15.89 -41.31
CA SER A 186 -4.22 -15.69 -40.02
C SER A 186 -5.12 -14.45 -40.06
N TYR A 187 -6.11 -14.40 -39.18
CA TYR A 187 -6.97 -13.24 -39.07
C TYR A 187 -6.32 -12.19 -38.17
N PHE A 188 -6.37 -10.93 -38.60
CA PHE A 188 -5.85 -9.81 -37.84
C PHE A 188 -6.90 -8.73 -37.64
N VAL A 189 -6.69 -7.95 -36.58
CA VAL A 189 -7.43 -6.72 -36.29
C VAL A 189 -6.42 -5.65 -35.91
N THR A 190 -6.49 -4.49 -36.56
CA THR A 190 -5.67 -3.34 -36.25
C THR A 190 -6.52 -2.27 -35.58
N LEU A 191 -6.11 -1.88 -34.37
CA LEU A 191 -6.73 -0.82 -33.59
C LEU A 191 -5.80 0.40 -33.55
N GLU A 192 -6.37 1.58 -33.69
CA GLU A 192 -5.68 2.87 -33.53
C GLU A 192 -6.14 3.52 -32.22
N ASN A 193 -5.20 3.90 -31.36
CA ASN A 193 -5.52 4.63 -30.13
C ASN A 193 -5.69 6.14 -30.40
N ASP A 194 -6.14 6.90 -29.39
CA ASP A 194 -6.40 8.34 -29.56
C ASP A 194 -5.09 9.16 -29.77
N LYS A 195 -3.91 8.56 -29.55
CA LYS A 195 -2.58 9.13 -29.90
C LYS A 195 -2.16 8.85 -31.34
N GLY A 196 -2.93 8.08 -32.09
CA GLY A 196 -2.62 7.68 -33.47
C GLY A 196 -1.68 6.48 -33.58
N GLU A 197 -1.35 5.81 -32.48
CA GLU A 197 -0.55 4.58 -32.49
C GLU A 197 -1.42 3.40 -32.92
N ARG A 198 -0.87 2.56 -33.82
CA ARG A 198 -1.57 1.38 -34.35
C ARG A 198 -1.03 0.10 -33.74
N HIS A 199 -1.94 -0.74 -33.30
CA HIS A 199 -1.63 -2.06 -32.75
C HIS A 199 -2.40 -3.13 -33.51
N THR A 200 -1.68 -4.10 -34.07
CA THR A 200 -2.27 -5.23 -34.79
C THR A 200 -2.24 -6.48 -33.92
N THR A 201 -3.41 -7.05 -33.67
CA THR A 201 -3.56 -8.32 -32.95
C THR A 201 -3.90 -9.42 -33.95
N TRP A 202 -3.21 -10.56 -33.84
CA TRP A 202 -3.41 -11.74 -34.68
C TRP A 202 -4.04 -12.88 -33.88
N GLY A 203 -4.93 -13.63 -34.50
CA GLY A 203 -5.60 -14.73 -33.82
C GLY A 203 -6.61 -15.45 -34.67
N VAL A 204 -6.57 -16.79 -34.62
CA VAL A 204 -7.48 -17.66 -35.39
C VAL A 204 -8.94 -17.49 -34.98
N ASP A 205 -9.21 -17.17 -33.71
CA ASP A 205 -10.57 -16.93 -33.19
C ASP A 205 -11.05 -15.48 -33.36
N LEU A 206 -10.18 -14.54 -33.78
CA LEU A 206 -10.57 -13.15 -34.03
C LEU A 206 -11.61 -13.06 -35.16
N GLU A 207 -11.51 -13.91 -36.19
CA GLU A 207 -12.48 -13.95 -37.28
C GLU A 207 -13.90 -14.22 -36.77
N ARG A 208 -14.03 -15.18 -35.83
CA ARG A 208 -15.32 -15.52 -35.21
C ARG A 208 -15.81 -14.34 -34.37
N ALA A 209 -14.94 -13.81 -33.51
CA ALA A 209 -15.28 -12.73 -32.58
C ALA A 209 -15.73 -11.44 -33.31
N VAL A 210 -15.04 -11.05 -34.38
CA VAL A 210 -15.39 -9.88 -35.20
C VAL A 210 -16.68 -10.12 -35.98
N LYS A 211 -16.89 -11.31 -36.56
CA LYS A 211 -18.14 -11.64 -37.28
C LYS A 211 -19.36 -11.70 -36.37
N GLU A 212 -19.18 -12.09 -35.10
CA GLU A 212 -20.23 -12.12 -34.10
C GLU A 212 -20.63 -10.71 -33.66
N ALA A 213 -19.65 -9.85 -33.36
CA ALA A 213 -19.91 -8.48 -32.92
C ALA A 213 -20.26 -7.50 -34.05
N ARG A 214 -19.86 -7.80 -35.29
CA ARG A 214 -20.05 -6.98 -36.51
C ARG A 214 -19.74 -5.49 -36.31
N PRO A 215 -18.55 -5.12 -35.79
CA PRO A 215 -18.17 -3.72 -35.71
C PRO A 215 -17.90 -3.14 -37.09
N GLU A 216 -18.25 -1.87 -37.30
CA GLU A 216 -17.89 -1.13 -38.50
C GLU A 216 -16.42 -0.66 -38.43
N ILE A 217 -15.76 -0.55 -39.58
CA ILE A 217 -14.44 0.11 -39.65
C ILE A 217 -14.62 1.56 -39.18
N GLY A 218 -13.83 1.95 -38.18
CA GLY A 218 -13.93 3.22 -37.49
C GLY A 218 -14.68 3.19 -36.16
N ALA A 219 -15.29 2.06 -35.78
CA ALA A 219 -15.89 1.88 -34.46
C ALA A 219 -14.82 1.73 -33.37
N LYS A 220 -15.06 2.29 -32.18
CA LYS A 220 -14.22 2.06 -31.00
C LYS A 220 -14.58 0.71 -30.38
N ILE A 221 -13.65 -0.25 -30.47
CA ILE A 221 -13.83 -1.61 -29.97
C ILE A 221 -12.71 -2.01 -29.02
N GLY A 222 -12.97 -3.06 -28.26
CA GLY A 222 -12.03 -3.71 -27.39
C GLY A 222 -11.89 -5.20 -27.70
N LEU A 223 -10.67 -5.72 -27.68
CA LEU A 223 -10.35 -7.15 -27.83
C LEU A 223 -10.06 -7.75 -26.46
N GLU A 224 -10.97 -8.58 -25.97
CA GLU A 224 -10.83 -9.33 -24.72
C GLU A 224 -10.32 -10.75 -25.01
N HIS A 225 -9.22 -11.15 -24.36
CA HIS A 225 -8.77 -12.54 -24.36
C HIS A 225 -9.66 -13.34 -23.39
N ALA A 226 -10.39 -14.32 -23.91
CA ALA A 226 -11.39 -15.09 -23.18
C ALA A 226 -10.86 -16.44 -22.64
N GLY A 227 -9.56 -16.72 -22.84
CA GLY A 227 -8.89 -17.97 -22.43
C GLY A 227 -8.11 -18.62 -23.59
N SER A 228 -7.29 -19.63 -23.29
CA SER A 228 -6.57 -20.43 -24.29
C SER A 228 -6.85 -21.93 -24.12
N ASP A 229 -7.06 -22.62 -25.24
CA ASP A 229 -7.16 -24.08 -25.29
C ASP A 229 -5.86 -24.66 -25.87
N THR A 230 -5.19 -25.58 -25.17
CA THR A 230 -4.00 -26.25 -25.70
C THR A 230 -4.41 -27.29 -26.75
N VAL A 231 -4.04 -27.05 -28.01
CA VAL A 231 -4.31 -27.96 -29.13
C VAL A 231 -3.01 -28.61 -29.57
N ARG A 232 -3.01 -29.93 -29.70
CA ARG A 232 -1.86 -30.70 -30.20
C ARG A 232 -1.88 -30.72 -31.73
N LEU A 233 -0.84 -30.18 -32.33
CA LEU A 233 -0.65 -30.12 -33.78
C LEU A 233 -0.28 -31.51 -34.33
N PRO A 234 -0.52 -31.77 -35.64
CA PRO A 234 -0.21 -33.04 -36.29
C PRO A 234 1.28 -33.42 -36.27
N ASP A 235 2.16 -32.46 -36.05
CA ASP A 235 3.61 -32.64 -35.90
C ASP A 235 4.03 -33.03 -34.46
N GLY A 236 3.07 -33.16 -33.54
CA GLY A 236 3.29 -33.53 -32.15
C GLY A 236 3.53 -32.34 -31.20
N SER A 237 3.67 -31.12 -31.73
CA SER A 237 3.82 -29.89 -30.92
C SER A 237 2.49 -29.46 -30.29
N THR A 238 2.55 -28.68 -29.22
CA THR A 238 1.37 -28.10 -28.55
C THR A 238 1.31 -26.61 -28.84
N ALA A 239 0.18 -26.14 -29.37
CA ALA A 239 -0.09 -24.73 -29.62
C ALA A 239 -1.30 -24.26 -28.80
N GLU A 240 -1.22 -23.05 -28.27
CA GLU A 240 -2.33 -22.43 -27.56
C GLU A 240 -3.28 -21.74 -28.53
N ARG A 241 -4.53 -22.19 -28.56
CA ARG A 241 -5.59 -21.55 -29.32
C ARG A 241 -6.28 -20.52 -28.42
N ASN A 242 -5.90 -19.26 -28.60
CA ASN A 242 -6.54 -18.13 -27.93
C ASN A 242 -7.98 -17.94 -28.40
N SER A 243 -8.89 -17.77 -27.44
CA SER A 243 -10.28 -17.39 -27.65
C SER A 243 -10.44 -15.88 -27.45
N TRP A 244 -11.18 -15.23 -28.35
CA TRP A 244 -11.31 -13.78 -28.37
C TRP A 244 -12.77 -13.36 -28.28
N LYS A 245 -13.02 -12.23 -27.62
CA LYS A 245 -14.33 -11.59 -27.58
C LYS A 245 -14.20 -10.09 -27.86
N VAL A 246 -15.00 -9.61 -28.81
CA VAL A 246 -15.08 -8.17 -29.09
C VAL A 246 -16.06 -7.54 -28.09
N ARG A 247 -15.61 -6.49 -27.42
CA ARG A 247 -16.36 -5.67 -26.46
C ARG A 247 -16.41 -4.23 -26.94
N SER A 248 -17.28 -3.42 -26.34
CA SER A 248 -17.18 -1.97 -26.52
C SER A 248 -15.90 -1.45 -25.83
N ALA A 249 -15.32 -0.37 -26.36
CA ALA A 249 -14.18 0.26 -25.70
C ALA A 249 -14.53 0.77 -24.28
N GLU A 250 -15.79 1.18 -24.06
CA GLU A 250 -16.29 1.59 -22.75
C GLU A 250 -16.32 0.44 -21.75
N ASP A 251 -16.76 -0.75 -22.16
CA ASP A 251 -16.80 -1.93 -21.29
C ASP A 251 -15.38 -2.35 -20.87
N LEU A 252 -14.42 -2.29 -21.79
CA LEU A 252 -13.01 -2.58 -21.45
C LEU A 252 -12.41 -1.52 -20.54
N ALA A 253 -12.65 -0.23 -20.80
CA ALA A 253 -12.22 0.84 -19.92
C ALA A 253 -12.82 0.68 -18.51
N PHE A 254 -14.11 0.33 -18.41
CA PHE A 254 -14.76 0.10 -17.13
C PHE A 254 -14.17 -1.11 -16.40
N LYS A 255 -13.89 -2.20 -17.13
CA LYS A 255 -13.24 -3.39 -16.56
C LYS A 255 -11.83 -3.07 -16.08
N GLY A 256 -11.02 -2.36 -16.87
CA GLY A 256 -9.67 -1.93 -16.47
C GLY A 256 -9.69 -0.98 -15.29
N LEU A 257 -10.67 -0.06 -15.24
CA LEU A 257 -10.93 0.79 -14.09
C LEU A 257 -11.27 -0.05 -12.85
N GLU A 258 -12.18 -1.01 -12.94
CA GLU A 258 -12.56 -1.90 -11.85
C GLU A 258 -11.37 -2.72 -11.35
N GLU A 259 -10.64 -3.38 -12.26
CA GLU A 259 -9.43 -4.15 -11.95
C GLU A 259 -8.40 -3.29 -11.23
N ARG A 260 -8.20 -2.04 -11.68
CA ARG A 260 -7.20 -1.15 -11.09
C ARG A 260 -7.61 -0.64 -9.73
N LEU A 261 -8.84 -0.12 -9.60
CA LEU A 261 -9.35 0.45 -8.36
C LEU A 261 -9.69 -0.61 -7.31
N SER A 262 -9.91 -1.88 -7.70
CA SER A 262 -10.10 -2.99 -6.76
C SER A 262 -8.78 -3.65 -6.33
N ARG A 263 -7.67 -3.35 -7.02
CA ARG A 263 -6.36 -3.94 -6.73
C ARG A 263 -5.93 -3.61 -5.32
N SER A 264 -5.60 -4.65 -4.55
CA SER A 264 -5.00 -4.49 -3.22
C SER A 264 -3.64 -3.80 -3.36
N GLY A 265 -3.36 -2.78 -2.54
CA GLY A 265 -2.03 -2.13 -2.49
C GLY A 265 -0.88 -3.10 -2.16
N VAL A 266 -1.18 -4.30 -1.63
CA VAL A 266 -0.23 -5.40 -1.41
C VAL A 266 0.26 -6.02 -2.73
N LYS A 267 -0.47 -5.82 -3.84
CA LYS A 267 -0.12 -6.31 -5.19
C LYS A 267 0.60 -5.26 -6.04
N GLU A 268 1.02 -4.12 -5.49
CA GLU A 268 1.84 -3.14 -6.21
C GLU A 268 3.22 -3.77 -6.49
N THR A 269 3.55 -4.01 -7.77
CA THR A 269 4.81 -4.62 -8.17
C THR A 269 5.86 -3.55 -8.45
N THR A 270 7.14 -3.89 -8.37
CA THR A 270 8.22 -2.99 -8.78
C THR A 270 8.10 -2.54 -10.25
N LEU A 271 7.47 -3.35 -11.11
CA LEU A 271 7.19 -3.00 -12.52
C LEU A 271 6.13 -1.91 -12.67
N ASP A 272 5.13 -1.87 -11.78
CA ASP A 272 4.18 -0.76 -11.72
C ASP A 272 4.91 0.53 -11.31
N TYR A 273 5.87 0.44 -10.38
CA TYR A 273 6.69 1.59 -9.96
C TYR A 273 7.63 2.09 -11.06
N VAL A 274 8.21 1.20 -11.89
CA VAL A 274 9.09 1.57 -13.01
C VAL A 274 8.30 2.24 -14.13
N SER A 275 7.12 1.70 -14.46
CA SER A 275 6.23 2.27 -15.48
C SER A 275 5.67 3.63 -15.02
N ASP A 276 5.22 3.71 -13.76
CA ASP A 276 4.75 4.96 -13.14
C ASP A 276 5.89 5.98 -12.96
N PHE A 277 7.11 5.54 -12.67
CA PHE A 277 8.30 6.40 -12.57
C PHE A 277 8.73 6.93 -13.94
N ALA A 278 8.66 6.08 -14.98
CA ALA A 278 8.95 6.46 -16.35
C ALA A 278 7.92 7.47 -16.89
N GLU A 279 6.62 7.28 -16.62
CA GLU A 279 5.58 8.25 -16.98
C GLU A 279 5.72 9.57 -16.21
N ARG A 280 6.03 9.53 -14.90
CA ARG A 280 6.24 10.74 -14.05
C ARG A 280 7.41 11.64 -14.51
N ARG A 281 8.37 11.09 -15.26
CA ARG A 281 9.55 11.81 -15.77
C ARG A 281 9.48 12.10 -17.28
N GLY A 282 8.41 11.69 -17.97
CA GLY A 282 8.33 11.76 -19.44
C GLY A 282 9.35 10.84 -20.14
N MET A 283 9.80 9.77 -19.47
CA MET A 283 10.81 8.83 -19.96
C MET A 283 10.22 7.59 -20.64
N ALA A 284 8.89 7.44 -20.65
CA ALA A 284 8.21 6.32 -21.30
C ALA A 284 8.51 6.24 -22.82
N GLU A 285 8.81 7.37 -23.48
CA GLU A 285 9.19 7.38 -24.91
C GLU A 285 10.61 6.83 -25.18
N HIS A 286 11.49 6.81 -24.18
CA HIS A 286 12.91 6.46 -24.38
C HIS A 286 13.29 5.02 -24.01
N PHE A 287 12.41 4.28 -23.33
CA PHE A 287 12.65 2.89 -22.99
C PHE A 287 11.59 2.02 -23.63
N GLY A 288 11.87 1.57 -24.86
CA GLY A 288 11.15 0.51 -25.54
C GLY A 288 11.23 -0.79 -24.75
N ILE A 289 10.40 -0.92 -23.72
CA ILE A 289 10.23 -2.14 -22.95
C ILE A 289 9.37 -3.09 -23.80
N VAL A 290 10.05 -3.93 -24.57
CA VAL A 290 9.49 -5.14 -25.16
C VAL A 290 9.42 -6.19 -24.05
N SER A 291 8.22 -6.60 -23.68
CA SER A 291 7.99 -7.80 -22.89
C SER A 291 7.54 -8.90 -23.84
N GLU A 292 8.47 -9.68 -24.35
CA GLU A 292 8.16 -10.95 -25.00
C GLU A 292 9.15 -12.00 -24.48
N ILE A 293 8.60 -12.94 -23.71
CA ILE A 293 9.24 -14.23 -23.46
C ILE A 293 9.01 -15.01 -24.74
N ASP A 294 10.09 -15.33 -25.44
CA ASP A 294 10.08 -16.26 -26.56
C ASP A 294 11.05 -17.41 -26.24
N LEU A 295 10.58 -18.64 -26.45
CA LEU A 295 11.31 -19.87 -26.17
C LEU A 295 11.87 -20.48 -27.48
N ASP A 296 13.14 -20.88 -27.39
CA ASP A 296 13.86 -21.95 -28.12
C ASP A 296 14.27 -21.74 -29.61
N PRO A 297 15.26 -22.48 -30.19
CA PRO A 297 16.08 -23.58 -29.66
C PRO A 297 17.61 -23.50 -29.94
N ALA A 298 18.32 -24.53 -29.48
CA ALA A 298 19.76 -24.79 -29.58
C ALA A 298 20.41 -24.71 -30.98
N GLY A 299 21.68 -24.27 -31.05
CA GLY A 299 22.57 -24.48 -32.21
C GLY A 299 23.85 -23.64 -32.26
N ARG A 300 24.92 -24.14 -31.62
CA ARG A 300 26.33 -23.68 -31.60
C ARG A 300 26.86 -22.86 -32.80
N ARG A 301 27.70 -21.85 -32.50
CA ARG A 301 29.15 -21.86 -32.88
C ARG A 301 29.95 -20.79 -32.13
N GLU A 302 31.16 -21.22 -31.77
CA GLU A 302 32.21 -20.56 -31.00
C GLU A 302 32.73 -19.29 -31.69
N HIS A 303 33.10 -18.27 -30.91
CA HIS A 303 34.38 -17.58 -31.08
C HIS A 303 34.77 -16.81 -29.81
N GLU A 304 35.97 -17.12 -29.34
CA GLU A 304 36.65 -16.59 -28.16
C GLU A 304 37.03 -15.10 -28.25
N SER A 305 37.37 -14.56 -27.07
CA SER A 305 38.31 -13.44 -26.84
C SER A 305 37.72 -12.04 -27.07
N ARG A 306 37.82 -11.06 -26.16
CA ARG A 306 38.89 -10.79 -25.19
C ARG A 306 38.41 -9.73 -24.19
N SER A 307 38.73 -9.97 -22.94
CA SER A 307 38.72 -9.04 -21.82
C SER A 307 39.64 -7.84 -22.09
N LEU A 308 39.19 -6.64 -21.73
CA LEU A 308 40.07 -5.55 -21.34
C LEU A 308 39.54 -4.95 -20.05
N ALA A 309 40.43 -4.94 -19.07
CA ALA A 309 40.25 -4.39 -17.75
C ALA A 309 41.14 -3.14 -17.60
N VAL A 310 40.84 -2.38 -16.52
CA VAL A 310 41.75 -1.50 -15.74
C VAL A 310 41.84 -0.02 -16.20
N PRO A 311 42.09 1.00 -15.33
CA PRO A 311 42.01 1.13 -13.87
C PRO A 311 41.23 2.36 -13.33
N SER A 312 41.02 2.31 -12.01
CA SER A 312 40.82 3.41 -11.05
C SER A 312 41.92 4.50 -11.04
N ALA A 313 41.55 5.74 -10.69
CA ALA A 313 42.47 6.74 -10.15
C ALA A 313 41.86 7.44 -8.90
N ARG A 314 42.75 7.57 -7.90
CA ARG A 314 42.64 8.05 -6.52
C ARG A 314 42.43 9.58 -6.39
N GLU A 315 41.62 9.99 -5.41
CA GLU A 315 41.92 10.79 -4.19
C GLU A 315 42.65 12.13 -4.36
N VAL A 316 41.99 13.22 -3.91
CA VAL A 316 42.48 14.29 -3.00
C VAL A 316 41.20 14.95 -2.40
N GLN A 317 40.77 14.67 -1.15
CA GLN A 317 40.98 15.46 0.10
C GLN A 317 40.84 16.99 -0.10
N ASP A 318 40.09 17.80 0.65
CA ASP A 318 39.85 17.84 2.09
C ASP A 318 38.86 19.00 2.41
N ARG A 319 38.38 19.01 3.65
CA ARG A 319 37.72 20.10 4.42
C ARG A 319 36.19 20.13 4.54
N SER A 320 35.77 19.39 5.58
CA SER A 320 34.90 19.80 6.69
C SER A 320 34.68 21.30 6.93
N ILE A 321 33.46 21.63 7.37
CA ILE A 321 33.19 22.37 8.63
C ILE A 321 31.86 21.85 9.20
N SER A 322 31.96 21.43 10.44
CA SER A 322 30.94 21.03 11.40
C SER A 322 30.31 22.23 12.11
N GLU A 323 29.24 21.95 12.88
CA GLU A 323 28.66 22.77 13.96
C GLU A 323 27.67 23.89 13.53
N ARG A 324 26.46 24.03 14.09
CA ARG A 324 26.03 23.84 15.49
C ARG A 324 24.51 23.61 15.64
N SER A 325 24.21 22.73 16.59
CA SER A 325 23.28 22.86 17.74
C SER A 325 21.77 23.11 17.51
N ALA A 326 20.87 22.23 17.93
CA ALA A 326 20.54 21.82 19.31
C ALA A 326 19.90 22.95 20.13
N TYR A 327 18.58 22.85 20.36
CA TYR A 327 17.87 23.40 21.51
C TYR A 327 16.72 22.46 21.90
N GLU A 328 16.83 21.90 23.11
CA GLU A 328 15.71 21.42 23.92
C GLU A 328 14.81 22.61 24.30
N GLU A 329 13.50 22.39 24.51
CA GLU A 329 12.87 22.57 25.82
C GLU A 329 11.33 22.40 25.79
N ARG A 330 10.88 21.63 26.78
CA ARG A 330 9.73 21.86 27.69
C ARG A 330 8.29 21.84 27.16
N THR A 331 7.61 20.79 27.57
CA THR A 331 6.16 20.73 27.83
C THR A 331 5.75 21.59 29.03
N PRO A 332 4.53 22.16 29.02
CA PRO A 332 3.77 22.45 30.23
C PRO A 332 2.57 21.49 30.39
N SER A 333 2.30 21.19 31.66
CA SER A 333 1.26 20.31 32.20
C SER A 333 -0.17 20.88 32.16
N ARG A 334 -1.12 19.93 32.27
CA ARG A 334 -2.48 19.97 32.86
C ARG A 334 -3.60 20.71 32.11
N ALA A 335 -4.63 19.95 31.73
CA ALA A 335 -5.90 19.88 32.48
C ALA A 335 -6.84 18.84 31.83
N ASP A 336 -7.38 17.91 32.63
CA ASP A 336 -8.52 17.06 32.26
C ASP A 336 -9.77 17.92 31.98
N PRO A 337 -10.68 17.43 31.13
CA PRO A 337 -12.04 17.29 31.62
C PRO A 337 -12.58 15.86 31.49
N ASP A 338 -13.21 15.47 32.58
CA ASP A 338 -14.05 14.31 32.83
C ASP A 338 -15.16 14.15 31.77
N PRO A 339 -15.55 12.91 31.42
CA PRO A 339 -16.45 12.58 30.32
C PRO A 339 -17.87 12.39 30.83
N ASN A 340 -18.87 13.08 30.27
CA ASN A 340 -20.28 12.70 30.47
C ASN A 340 -21.19 13.33 29.41
N ASN A 341 -21.50 12.57 28.37
CA ASN A 341 -22.89 12.25 28.00
C ASN A 341 -22.91 11.36 26.75
N ALA A 342 -22.99 10.06 26.99
CA ALA A 342 -23.56 9.10 26.07
C ALA A 342 -24.84 8.56 26.70
N ALA A 343 -25.98 8.76 26.03
CA ALA A 343 -27.26 8.09 26.26
C ALA A 343 -28.27 8.64 25.21
N ASP A 344 -29.11 7.86 24.54
CA ASP A 344 -29.30 6.42 24.50
C ASP A 344 -30.30 6.08 23.38
N ARG A 345 -30.28 4.81 22.93
CA ARG A 345 -31.39 4.02 22.33
C ARG A 345 -31.92 4.41 20.93
N GLN A 346 -32.30 3.48 20.04
CA GLN A 346 -32.77 2.10 20.23
C GLN A 346 -32.71 1.30 18.92
N GLN A 347 -32.48 -0.01 19.04
CA GLN A 347 -32.36 -0.99 17.97
C GLN A 347 -33.70 -1.31 17.30
N SER A 348 -33.68 -1.54 15.97
CA SER A 348 -34.56 -2.44 15.19
C SER A 348 -34.04 -2.57 13.75
N PRO A 349 -34.38 -3.64 13.00
CA PRO A 349 -33.52 -4.78 12.67
C PRO A 349 -32.82 -4.71 11.31
N ARG A 350 -31.93 -5.68 11.09
CA ARG A 350 -31.12 -5.95 9.88
C ARG A 350 -31.84 -5.66 8.56
N ARG A 351 -31.26 -4.78 7.74
CA ARG A 351 -31.40 -4.75 6.28
C ARG A 351 -30.02 -4.59 5.64
N SER A 352 -29.71 -5.48 4.71
CA SER A 352 -28.56 -5.43 3.82
C SER A 352 -28.59 -4.11 3.02
N PRO A 353 -27.55 -3.27 2.99
CA PRO A 353 -27.60 -1.99 2.27
C PRO A 353 -27.33 -2.11 0.76
N PHE A 354 -27.38 -3.32 0.18
CA PHE A 354 -27.16 -3.56 -1.25
C PHE A 354 -28.44 -3.53 -2.10
N GLU A 355 -29.57 -3.06 -1.57
CA GLU A 355 -30.79 -2.90 -2.33
C GLU A 355 -31.02 -1.41 -2.63
N GLY A 356 -30.48 -0.93 -3.76
CA GLY A 356 -30.82 0.41 -4.25
C GLY A 356 -29.78 1.20 -5.05
N LEU A 357 -28.61 0.64 -5.41
CA LEU A 357 -27.68 1.32 -6.33
C LEU A 357 -28.24 1.31 -7.76
N LYS A 358 -29.03 2.34 -8.10
CA LYS A 358 -29.34 2.66 -9.49
C LYS A 358 -28.18 3.45 -10.09
N LEU A 359 -27.25 2.72 -10.71
CA LEU A 359 -26.24 3.28 -11.62
C LEU A 359 -26.94 3.65 -12.93
N SER A 360 -27.42 4.89 -13.05
CA SER A 360 -27.97 5.40 -14.30
C SER A 360 -26.89 6.17 -15.07
N ARG A 361 -26.64 5.71 -16.31
CA ARG A 361 -25.91 6.39 -17.38
C ARG A 361 -26.62 7.72 -17.69
N VAL A 362 -25.93 8.85 -17.58
CA VAL A 362 -26.44 10.14 -18.06
C VAL A 362 -25.45 10.68 -19.09
N ALA A 363 -25.86 10.66 -20.35
CA ALA A 363 -25.24 11.41 -21.43
C ALA A 363 -25.78 12.85 -21.40
N ALA A 364 -24.89 13.83 -21.47
CA ALA A 364 -25.23 15.24 -21.46
C ALA A 364 -25.92 15.66 -22.76
N THR A 365 -27.07 16.34 -22.66
CA THR A 365 -27.65 17.17 -23.74
C THR A 365 -28.32 18.42 -23.15
N GLU A 366 -28.34 19.47 -23.96
CA GLU A 366 -28.53 20.89 -23.64
C GLU A 366 -30.00 21.37 -23.57
N ASN A 367 -30.16 22.51 -22.85
CA ASN A 367 -31.19 23.57 -22.81
C ASN A 367 -32.45 23.55 -23.73
N VAL A 368 -33.60 24.01 -23.17
CA VAL A 368 -34.44 25.20 -23.56
C VAL A 368 -35.74 25.26 -22.68
N PRO A 369 -36.26 26.44 -22.26
CA PRO A 369 -37.39 26.63 -21.32
C PRO A 369 -38.76 26.94 -21.98
N PRO A 370 -39.90 27.00 -21.24
CA PRO A 370 -40.64 28.28 -21.03
C PRO A 370 -41.38 28.37 -19.65
N GLN A 371 -41.41 29.51 -18.93
CA GLN A 371 -42.29 30.70 -18.98
C GLN A 371 -43.78 30.55 -18.53
N ASP A 372 -44.06 31.32 -17.46
CA ASP A 372 -45.25 32.11 -17.07
C ASP A 372 -46.63 31.53 -16.68
N ARG A 373 -46.99 31.74 -15.41
CA ARG A 373 -48.24 32.45 -15.03
C ARG A 373 -48.19 33.04 -13.61
N ALA A 374 -48.38 34.35 -13.53
CA ALA A 374 -48.52 35.19 -12.34
C ALA A 374 -49.95 35.13 -11.75
N GLU A 375 -50.09 34.93 -10.43
CA GLU A 375 -50.57 35.90 -9.39
C GLU A 375 -52.10 35.97 -9.16
N PRO A 376 -52.63 36.35 -7.96
CA PRO A 376 -52.02 37.29 -7.01
C PRO A 376 -52.07 36.95 -5.50
N ALA A 377 -51.34 37.79 -4.78
CA ALA A 377 -51.10 37.85 -3.34
C ALA A 377 -52.31 38.23 -2.49
N GLN A 378 -52.34 37.72 -1.25
CA GLN A 378 -52.96 38.38 -0.10
C GLN A 378 -52.05 38.26 1.12
N ASP A 379 -51.71 39.43 1.66
CA ASP A 379 -51.01 39.67 2.92
C ASP A 379 -51.56 38.84 4.08
N ARG A 380 -50.67 38.17 4.82
CA ARG A 380 -50.81 37.98 6.27
C ARG A 380 -49.45 37.79 6.94
N GLN A 381 -49.24 38.63 7.93
CA GLN A 381 -48.01 38.86 8.69
C GLN A 381 -47.52 37.62 9.45
N GLN A 382 -46.20 37.52 9.54
CA GLN A 382 -45.42 36.52 10.26
C GLN A 382 -45.46 36.72 11.79
N GLN A 383 -45.56 35.62 12.54
CA GLN A 383 -44.96 35.48 13.89
C GLN A 383 -44.63 34.00 14.18
N PRO A 384 -43.64 33.71 15.04
CA PRO A 384 -42.67 32.63 14.87
C PRO A 384 -43.13 31.28 15.44
N GLU A 385 -42.79 30.18 14.75
CA GLU A 385 -42.95 28.82 15.27
C GLU A 385 -41.90 28.50 16.35
N ALA A 386 -42.40 28.11 17.53
CA ALA A 386 -41.62 27.68 18.68
C ALA A 386 -41.01 26.27 18.49
N PRO A 387 -39.88 25.96 19.14
CA PRO A 387 -39.19 24.68 18.97
C PRO A 387 -39.96 23.51 19.61
N LYS A 388 -40.10 22.40 18.86
CA LYS A 388 -40.74 21.17 19.32
C LYS A 388 -39.91 20.51 20.44
N ARG A 389 -40.58 20.20 21.56
CA ARG A 389 -40.04 19.55 22.76
C ARG A 389 -39.66 18.08 22.49
N SER A 390 -38.59 17.64 23.15
CA SER A 390 -38.06 16.26 23.15
C SER A 390 -39.00 15.26 23.84
N MET A 391 -39.03 14.03 23.32
CA MET A 391 -39.90 12.91 23.74
C MET A 391 -39.50 12.23 25.07
N PHE A 392 -38.65 12.85 25.89
CA PHE A 392 -38.17 12.27 27.16
C PHE A 392 -38.57 13.06 28.41
N ALA A 393 -39.47 14.03 28.29
CA ALA A 393 -39.99 14.74 29.46
C ALA A 393 -40.98 13.87 30.26
N GLY A 394 -40.47 13.10 31.23
CA GLY A 394 -41.30 12.60 32.34
C GLY A 394 -41.17 11.14 32.80
N LEU A 395 -40.00 10.51 32.81
CA LEU A 395 -39.83 9.20 33.47
C LEU A 395 -38.88 9.27 34.68
N LYS A 396 -39.42 9.03 35.88
CA LYS A 396 -38.69 8.73 37.13
C LYS A 396 -38.64 7.21 37.30
N LEU A 397 -37.44 6.64 37.48
CA LEU A 397 -37.26 5.24 37.90
C LEU A 397 -36.40 5.17 39.17
N LYS A 398 -36.93 4.47 40.17
CA LYS A 398 -36.31 4.22 41.48
C LYS A 398 -35.25 3.12 41.36
N ALA A 399 -34.17 3.29 42.11
CA ALA A 399 -33.13 2.29 42.32
C ALA A 399 -33.60 1.20 43.29
N SER A 400 -33.21 -0.04 43.01
CA SER A 400 -33.11 -1.11 44.00
C SER A 400 -31.98 -2.07 43.59
N GLN A 401 -30.99 -2.17 44.46
CA GLN A 401 -29.95 -3.19 44.48
C GLN A 401 -30.57 -4.55 44.79
N GLU A 402 -30.14 -5.59 44.08
CA GLU A 402 -30.11 -6.95 44.63
C GLU A 402 -28.98 -7.76 43.97
N ARG A 403 -28.19 -8.41 44.83
CA ARG A 403 -27.08 -9.30 44.48
C ARG A 403 -27.64 -10.65 44.02
N LEU A 404 -27.03 -11.26 43.01
CA LEU A 404 -26.89 -12.72 42.86
C LEU A 404 -25.79 -13.00 41.81
N ALA A 405 -24.76 -13.75 42.20
CA ALA A 405 -23.92 -14.52 41.27
C ALA A 405 -24.69 -15.81 40.93
N PRO A 406 -24.53 -16.43 39.74
CA PRO A 406 -23.35 -17.26 39.48
C PRO A 406 -22.86 -17.36 38.01
N GLU A 407 -21.66 -17.92 37.89
CA GLU A 407 -21.14 -18.82 36.85
C GLU A 407 -20.82 -18.36 35.41
N ARG A 408 -19.76 -19.01 34.93
CA ARG A 408 -18.91 -18.79 33.76
C ARG A 408 -19.67 -18.94 32.44
N GLU A 409 -19.43 -18.03 31.49
CA GLU A 409 -19.30 -18.33 30.06
C GLU A 409 -18.70 -17.13 29.30
N ASP A 410 -17.85 -17.43 28.32
CA ASP A 410 -17.02 -16.53 27.53
C ASP A 410 -17.80 -15.39 26.82
N ALA A 411 -17.50 -14.13 27.14
CA ALA A 411 -17.96 -12.98 26.38
C ALA A 411 -16.99 -11.77 26.43
N GLN A 412 -15.81 -11.89 25.84
CA GLN A 412 -14.91 -10.75 25.57
C GLN A 412 -15.04 -10.24 24.14
N ARG A 413 -16.14 -9.57 23.80
CA ARG A 413 -16.26 -8.77 22.55
C ARG A 413 -17.22 -7.59 22.77
N PRO A 414 -16.74 -6.48 23.34
CA PRO A 414 -16.75 -5.22 22.57
C PRO A 414 -15.49 -4.34 22.71
N ALA A 415 -14.53 -4.66 23.58
CA ALA A 415 -13.37 -3.79 23.85
C ALA A 415 -12.32 -3.77 22.70
N ARG A 416 -12.23 -4.82 21.88
CA ARG A 416 -11.17 -4.97 20.85
C ARG A 416 -11.26 -4.02 19.66
N GLU A 417 -12.43 -3.47 19.32
CA GLU A 417 -12.58 -2.64 18.12
C GLU A 417 -12.15 -1.19 18.34
N GLN A 418 -12.38 -0.66 19.54
CA GLN A 418 -11.93 0.69 19.93
C GLN A 418 -10.40 0.73 20.07
N ASP A 419 -9.79 -0.27 20.72
CA ASP A 419 -8.32 -0.37 20.82
C ASP A 419 -7.64 -0.47 19.45
N ARG A 420 -8.23 -1.23 18.51
CA ARG A 420 -7.74 -1.33 17.11
C ARG A 420 -7.83 -0.03 16.32
N LEU A 421 -8.73 0.88 16.67
CA LEU A 421 -8.85 2.20 16.03
C LEU A 421 -7.80 3.16 16.59
N VAL A 422 -7.56 3.13 17.90
CA VAL A 422 -6.53 3.92 18.58
C VAL A 422 -5.12 3.47 18.13
N ASP A 423 -4.87 2.17 18.03
CA ASP A 423 -3.58 1.62 17.53
C ASP A 423 -3.33 1.95 16.05
N ARG A 424 -4.39 2.04 15.22
CA ARG A 424 -4.26 2.45 13.81
C ARG A 424 -3.90 3.93 13.63
N LEU A 425 -4.22 4.78 14.60
CA LEU A 425 -3.95 6.22 14.55
C LEU A 425 -2.57 6.60 15.14
N ARG A 426 -1.89 5.69 15.84
CA ARG A 426 -0.54 5.90 16.39
C ARG A 426 0.52 5.95 15.29
N GLN A 427 1.57 6.75 15.42
CA GLN A 427 2.74 6.66 14.52
C GLN A 427 3.55 5.40 14.83
N SER A 428 3.96 4.64 13.80
CA SER A 428 4.73 3.40 14.00
C SER A 428 6.12 3.73 14.52
N SER A 429 6.51 3.11 15.64
CA SER A 429 7.82 3.34 16.26
C SER A 429 8.97 2.95 15.32
N GLY A 430 10.17 3.52 15.54
CA GLY A 430 11.36 3.16 14.74
C GLY A 430 11.67 1.66 14.78
N PHE A 431 11.34 1.00 15.90
CA PHE A 431 11.41 -0.45 16.06
C PHE A 431 10.35 -1.19 15.23
N GLU A 432 9.10 -0.74 15.22
CA GLU A 432 8.06 -1.33 14.37
C GLU A 432 8.38 -1.25 12.88
N GLN A 433 9.01 -0.14 12.46
CA GLN A 433 9.46 0.02 11.08
C GLN A 433 10.60 -0.95 10.72
N SER A 434 11.56 -1.16 11.63
CA SER A 434 12.64 -2.12 11.41
C SER A 434 12.15 -3.57 11.41
N VAL A 435 11.16 -3.89 12.26
CA VAL A 435 10.45 -5.18 12.25
C VAL A 435 9.74 -5.40 10.91
N ASP A 436 9.01 -4.41 10.40
CA ASP A 436 8.31 -4.54 9.12
C ASP A 436 9.27 -4.68 7.92
N ARG A 437 10.43 -4.01 7.97
CA ARG A 437 11.46 -4.13 6.94
C ARG A 437 12.11 -5.52 6.96
N PHE A 438 12.47 -6.01 8.15
CA PHE A 438 12.97 -7.37 8.32
C PHE A 438 11.96 -8.40 7.81
N ALA A 439 10.69 -8.22 8.16
CA ALA A 439 9.63 -9.11 7.75
C ALA A 439 9.50 -9.20 6.22
N ARG A 440 9.53 -8.07 5.52
CA ARG A 440 9.47 -8.04 4.04
C ARG A 440 10.68 -8.71 3.40
N ALA A 441 11.88 -8.39 3.85
CA ALA A 441 13.11 -8.95 3.29
C ALA A 441 13.15 -10.49 3.47
N TRP A 442 12.70 -10.98 4.62
CA TRP A 442 12.63 -12.41 4.90
C TRP A 442 11.60 -13.11 4.01
N THR A 443 10.35 -12.62 3.95
CA THR A 443 9.31 -13.22 3.10
C THR A 443 9.72 -13.21 1.62
N ALA A 444 10.44 -12.19 1.17
CA ALA A 444 10.95 -12.14 -0.21
C ALA A 444 11.99 -13.24 -0.50
N MET A 445 12.91 -13.51 0.44
CA MET A 445 13.89 -14.59 0.30
C MET A 445 13.24 -15.97 0.39
N GLU A 446 12.34 -16.17 1.35
CA GLU A 446 11.65 -17.44 1.55
C GLU A 446 10.75 -17.80 0.36
N LYS A 447 10.15 -16.80 -0.29
CA LYS A 447 9.39 -17.02 -1.53
C LYS A 447 10.25 -17.66 -2.62
N MET A 448 11.50 -17.22 -2.78
CA MET A 448 12.42 -17.81 -3.75
C MET A 448 12.72 -19.27 -3.42
N ASP A 449 12.98 -19.57 -2.15
CA ASP A 449 13.24 -20.93 -1.66
C ASP A 449 12.05 -21.86 -1.91
N ARG A 450 10.82 -21.37 -1.63
CA ARG A 450 9.57 -22.10 -1.86
C ARG A 450 9.30 -22.37 -3.34
N GLU A 451 9.69 -21.46 -4.21
CA GLU A 451 9.56 -21.59 -5.67
C GLU A 451 10.74 -22.38 -6.29
N GLY A 452 11.70 -22.86 -5.48
CA GLY A 452 12.88 -23.58 -5.94
C GLY A 452 13.85 -22.71 -6.75
N LEU A 453 13.75 -21.40 -6.61
CA LEU A 453 14.55 -20.42 -7.33
C LEU A 453 15.80 -20.04 -6.51
N PRO A 454 16.94 -19.76 -7.17
CA PRO A 454 18.13 -19.30 -6.46
C PRO A 454 17.90 -17.92 -5.84
N VAL A 455 18.14 -17.81 -4.53
CA VAL A 455 18.04 -16.54 -3.82
C VAL A 455 19.09 -15.56 -4.36
N LEU A 456 18.62 -14.39 -4.81
CA LEU A 456 19.47 -13.36 -5.40
C LEU A 456 20.40 -12.75 -4.35
N GLU A 457 21.63 -12.40 -4.75
CA GLU A 457 22.59 -11.74 -3.83
C GLU A 457 22.04 -10.43 -3.27
N GLY A 458 21.29 -9.66 -4.07
CA GLY A 458 20.60 -8.46 -3.61
C GLY A 458 19.66 -8.73 -2.43
N GLN A 459 18.87 -9.81 -2.49
CA GLN A 459 17.92 -10.17 -1.43
C GLN A 459 18.65 -10.61 -0.14
N LYS A 460 19.73 -11.39 -0.27
CA LYS A 460 20.58 -11.74 0.88
C LYS A 460 21.14 -10.50 1.56
N THR A 461 21.66 -9.55 0.78
CA THR A 461 22.19 -8.29 1.33
C THR A 461 21.09 -7.45 1.99
N GLU A 462 19.88 -7.41 1.41
CA GLU A 462 18.74 -6.69 1.97
C GLU A 462 18.32 -7.27 3.32
N LEU A 463 18.19 -8.59 3.44
CA LEU A 463 17.85 -9.23 4.71
C LEU A 463 18.91 -8.96 5.77
N HIS A 464 20.20 -9.05 5.42
CA HIS A 464 21.28 -8.71 6.35
C HIS A 464 21.24 -7.24 6.78
N GLN A 465 20.93 -6.30 5.88
CA GLN A 465 20.79 -4.89 6.22
C GLN A 465 19.57 -4.64 7.12
N ALA A 466 18.43 -5.26 6.81
CA ALA A 466 17.22 -5.17 7.61
C ALA A 466 17.42 -5.75 9.01
N GLY A 467 18.13 -6.89 9.12
CA GLY A 467 18.53 -7.49 10.39
C GLY A 467 19.40 -6.56 11.23
N ARG A 468 20.42 -5.94 10.63
CA ARG A 468 21.28 -4.96 11.34
C ARG A 468 20.49 -3.73 11.82
N GLN A 469 19.52 -3.26 11.03
CA GLN A 469 18.65 -2.15 11.45
C GLN A 469 17.73 -2.54 12.60
N LEU A 470 17.20 -3.76 12.59
CA LEU A 470 16.41 -4.32 13.68
C LEU A 470 17.25 -4.44 14.97
N ASP A 471 18.47 -4.97 14.85
CA ASP A 471 19.42 -5.10 15.96
C ASP A 471 19.88 -3.75 16.50
N GLY A 472 20.00 -2.74 15.64
CA GLY A 472 20.32 -1.37 16.05
C GLY A 472 19.22 -0.73 16.92
N GLN A 473 17.97 -1.17 16.80
CA GLN A 473 16.88 -0.73 17.68
C GLN A 473 16.80 -1.55 18.97
N ARG A 474 17.02 -2.87 18.87
CA ARG A 474 17.09 -3.77 20.03
C ARG A 474 18.15 -4.84 19.75
N PRO A 475 19.25 -4.90 20.52
CA PRO A 475 20.30 -5.89 20.31
C PRO A 475 19.77 -7.33 20.30
N GLY A 476 20.15 -8.11 19.29
CA GLY A 476 19.76 -9.51 19.14
C GLY A 476 18.31 -9.74 18.69
N ALA A 477 17.57 -8.69 18.33
CA ALA A 477 16.18 -8.83 17.90
C ALA A 477 16.03 -9.58 16.56
N SER A 478 17.01 -9.52 15.66
CA SER A 478 16.99 -10.30 14.41
C SER A 478 17.03 -11.80 14.69
N GLN A 479 17.94 -12.26 15.56
CA GLN A 479 18.05 -13.65 15.98
C GLN A 479 16.82 -14.09 16.77
N LEU A 480 16.32 -13.22 17.65
CA LEU A 480 15.11 -13.47 18.41
C LEU A 480 13.89 -13.63 17.49
N MET A 481 13.82 -12.90 16.38
CA MET A 481 12.75 -13.05 15.39
C MET A 481 12.80 -14.42 14.71
N VAL A 482 13.99 -14.85 14.30
CA VAL A 482 14.18 -16.19 13.71
C VAL A 482 13.79 -17.28 14.70
N SER A 483 14.22 -17.17 15.96
CA SER A 483 13.84 -18.10 17.02
C SER A 483 12.32 -18.09 17.28
N ALA A 484 11.70 -16.91 17.29
CA ALA A 484 10.26 -16.78 17.46
C ALA A 484 9.49 -17.45 16.32
N MET A 485 9.94 -17.37 15.07
CA MET A 485 9.32 -18.09 13.96
C MET A 485 9.47 -19.62 14.10
N GLN A 486 10.60 -20.10 14.60
CA GLN A 486 10.84 -21.53 14.78
C GLN A 486 9.97 -22.15 15.90
N TYR A 487 9.83 -21.46 17.03
CA TYR A 487 9.21 -22.01 18.23
C TYR A 487 7.82 -21.45 18.55
N ASN A 488 7.35 -20.43 17.82
CA ASN A 488 6.01 -19.88 17.99
C ASN A 488 5.22 -19.94 16.67
N PRO A 489 4.30 -20.92 16.53
CA PRO A 489 3.46 -21.06 15.34
C PRO A 489 2.63 -19.82 15.01
N GLN A 490 2.28 -18.99 16.01
CA GLN A 490 1.54 -17.75 15.76
C GLN A 490 2.43 -16.69 15.10
N THR A 491 3.72 -16.64 15.47
CA THR A 491 4.69 -15.71 14.87
C THR A 491 4.99 -16.12 13.43
N GLU A 492 5.17 -17.42 13.19
CA GLU A 492 5.36 -17.97 11.85
C GLU A 492 4.15 -17.68 10.96
N ARG A 493 2.92 -18.01 11.38
CA ARG A 493 1.72 -17.65 10.62
C ARG A 493 1.59 -16.15 10.39
N ALA A 494 1.85 -15.33 11.42
CA ALA A 494 1.81 -13.88 11.27
C ALA A 494 2.83 -13.39 10.23
N MET A 495 3.97 -14.04 10.11
CA MET A 495 5.00 -13.71 9.13
C MET A 495 4.52 -13.90 7.68
N HIS A 496 3.75 -14.97 7.42
CA HIS A 496 3.30 -15.32 6.07
C HIS A 496 1.91 -14.78 5.73
N GLU A 497 0.98 -14.77 6.69
CA GLU A 497 -0.45 -14.49 6.45
C GLU A 497 -0.81 -13.03 6.65
N LEU A 498 -0.11 -12.33 7.55
CA LEU A 498 -0.43 -10.94 7.88
C LEU A 498 0.47 -9.98 7.08
N THR A 499 0.00 -8.75 6.92
CA THR A 499 0.78 -7.68 6.27
C THR A 499 0.67 -6.36 7.04
N GLY A 500 1.59 -5.44 6.78
CA GLY A 500 1.61 -4.13 7.39
C GLY A 500 1.62 -4.17 8.93
N ARG A 501 0.88 -3.25 9.57
CA ARG A 501 0.90 -3.09 11.03
C ARG A 501 0.37 -4.28 11.82
N GLU A 502 -0.58 -5.02 11.28
CA GLU A 502 -1.11 -6.20 11.99
C GLU A 502 -0.04 -7.29 12.08
N ARG A 503 0.72 -7.52 11.01
CA ARG A 503 1.91 -8.37 11.05
C ARG A 503 2.90 -7.86 12.08
N VAL A 504 3.25 -6.57 12.01
CA VAL A 504 4.22 -5.99 12.94
C VAL A 504 3.79 -6.16 14.39
N GLY A 505 2.54 -5.87 14.73
CA GLY A 505 2.01 -6.05 16.08
C GLY A 505 2.11 -7.50 16.56
N GLN A 506 1.77 -8.46 15.71
CA GLN A 506 1.89 -9.89 16.04
C GLN A 506 3.35 -10.36 16.13
N LEU A 507 4.23 -9.87 15.27
CA LEU A 507 5.66 -10.17 15.32
C LEU A 507 6.31 -9.57 16.56
N VAL A 508 5.96 -8.33 16.94
CA VAL A 508 6.44 -7.71 18.18
C VAL A 508 5.94 -8.49 19.40
N ALA A 509 4.66 -8.87 19.44
CA ALA A 509 4.14 -9.73 20.49
C ALA A 509 4.82 -11.11 20.50
N GLY A 510 5.17 -11.64 19.32
CA GLY A 510 5.94 -12.87 19.14
C GLY A 510 7.34 -12.76 19.72
N LEU A 511 8.05 -11.66 19.44
CA LEU A 511 9.36 -11.36 20.00
C LEU A 511 9.32 -11.25 21.53
N ASP A 512 8.31 -10.59 22.09
CA ASP A 512 8.21 -10.42 23.54
C ASP A 512 7.89 -11.76 24.24
N ARG A 513 7.03 -12.61 23.65
CA ARG A 513 6.82 -13.98 24.11
C ARG A 513 8.09 -14.83 24.04
N GLU A 514 8.82 -14.72 22.94
CA GLU A 514 10.06 -15.47 22.73
C GLU A 514 11.14 -15.02 23.71
N ARG A 515 11.25 -13.71 24.00
CA ARG A 515 12.14 -13.19 25.04
C ARG A 515 11.77 -13.75 26.41
N ALA A 516 10.48 -13.78 26.76
CA ALA A 516 10.02 -14.34 28.02
C ALA A 516 10.33 -15.83 28.12
N ALA A 517 10.15 -16.59 27.02
CA ALA A 517 10.50 -18.01 26.95
C ALA A 517 12.01 -18.22 27.11
N GLN A 518 12.85 -17.41 26.44
CA GLN A 518 14.31 -17.49 26.57
C GLN A 518 14.83 -17.03 27.93
N ALA A 519 14.05 -16.31 28.73
CA ALA A 519 14.45 -15.95 30.09
C ALA A 519 14.47 -17.19 31.01
N ASP A 520 13.63 -18.19 30.75
CA ASP A 520 13.58 -19.44 31.51
C ASP A 520 14.71 -20.40 31.09
N PRO A 521 15.64 -20.75 31.98
CA PRO A 521 16.71 -21.72 31.69
C PRO A 521 16.19 -23.10 31.28
N ASN A 522 15.02 -23.53 31.76
CA ASN A 522 14.45 -24.83 31.40
C ASN A 522 14.04 -24.86 29.93
N VAL A 523 13.40 -23.79 29.45
CA VAL A 523 12.99 -23.68 28.04
C VAL A 523 14.22 -23.64 27.12
N ARG A 524 15.30 -22.96 27.52
CA ARG A 524 16.57 -22.98 26.77
C ARG A 524 17.16 -24.39 26.72
N ALA A 525 17.18 -25.09 27.86
CA ALA A 525 17.68 -26.46 27.95
C ALA A 525 16.84 -27.43 27.10
N ASP A 526 15.51 -27.36 27.17
CA ASP A 526 14.59 -28.18 26.37
C ASP A 526 14.87 -28.04 24.87
N ARG A 527 15.01 -26.80 24.38
CA ARG A 527 15.28 -26.53 22.97
C ARG A 527 16.63 -27.07 22.51
N LEU A 528 17.66 -26.95 23.36
CA LEU A 528 18.99 -27.49 23.06
C LEU A 528 19.01 -29.03 23.07
N ILE A 529 18.28 -29.66 23.99
CA ILE A 529 18.12 -31.12 24.04
C ILE A 529 17.37 -31.61 22.79
N ASN A 530 16.23 -30.99 22.44
CA ASN A 530 15.47 -31.35 21.25
C ASN A 530 16.33 -31.19 19.98
N ARG A 531 17.06 -30.08 19.86
CA ARG A 531 17.96 -29.85 18.72
C ARG A 531 19.09 -30.89 18.65
N TRP A 532 19.63 -31.29 19.80
CA TRP A 532 20.63 -32.34 19.85
C TRP A 532 20.07 -33.70 19.39
N GLN A 533 18.85 -34.04 19.82
CA GLN A 533 18.18 -35.28 19.42
C GLN A 533 17.90 -35.31 17.91
N GLU A 534 17.37 -34.23 17.33
CA GLU A 534 17.17 -34.10 15.88
C GLU A 534 18.48 -34.34 15.10
N LEU A 535 19.57 -33.67 15.50
CA LEU A 535 20.87 -33.83 14.85
C LEU A 535 21.44 -35.24 15.03
N GLN A 536 21.16 -35.88 16.17
CA GLN A 536 21.56 -37.24 16.42
C GLN A 536 20.80 -38.22 15.51
N GLU A 537 19.51 -38.02 15.28
CA GLU A 537 18.71 -38.80 14.33
C GLU A 537 19.19 -38.61 12.89
N GLU A 538 19.43 -37.37 12.47
CA GLU A 538 19.97 -37.05 11.14
C GLU A 538 21.34 -37.74 10.92
N ARG A 539 22.22 -37.67 11.92
CA ARG A 539 23.52 -38.37 11.90
C ARG A 539 23.36 -39.89 11.81
N GLN A 540 22.38 -40.48 12.47
CA GLN A 540 22.12 -41.93 12.42
C GLN A 540 21.57 -42.38 11.06
N GLY A 541 20.85 -41.51 10.36
CA GLY A 541 20.39 -41.71 8.99
C GLY A 541 21.51 -41.62 7.94
N LEU A 542 22.54 -40.80 8.19
CA LEU A 542 23.69 -40.59 7.31
C LEU A 542 24.77 -41.69 7.46
N ARG A 543 24.41 -42.93 7.14
CA ARG A 543 25.33 -44.10 7.13
C ARG A 543 26.12 -44.21 5.83
N GLY A 544 27.29 -44.84 5.90
CA GLY A 544 28.17 -45.12 4.76
C GLY A 544 29.17 -44.02 4.44
N TRP A 545 30.27 -44.39 3.76
CA TRP A 545 31.40 -43.51 3.44
C TRP A 545 31.04 -42.34 2.52
N GLN A 546 30.04 -42.50 1.65
CA GLN A 546 29.56 -41.47 0.72
C GLN A 546 28.94 -40.26 1.44
N ASN A 547 28.47 -40.44 2.67
CA ASN A 547 27.84 -39.40 3.49
C ASN A 547 28.80 -38.79 4.52
N ASP A 548 30.12 -39.03 4.41
CA ASP A 548 31.11 -38.53 5.38
C ASP A 548 31.12 -37.00 5.49
N ASP A 549 31.00 -36.28 4.36
CA ASP A 549 30.94 -34.81 4.35
C ASP A 549 29.66 -34.29 5.02
N ALA A 550 28.50 -34.88 4.66
CA ALA A 550 27.21 -34.54 5.25
C ALA A 550 27.20 -34.81 6.77
N ARG A 551 27.70 -35.97 7.20
CA ARG A 551 27.86 -36.32 8.61
C ARG A 551 28.83 -35.38 9.32
N GLY A 552 29.92 -34.97 8.66
CA GLY A 552 30.84 -33.97 9.18
C GLY A 552 30.16 -32.62 9.46
N LYS A 553 29.25 -32.18 8.59
CA LYS A 553 28.44 -30.97 8.77
C LYS A 553 27.49 -31.09 9.96
N VAL A 554 26.76 -32.21 10.08
CA VAL A 554 25.87 -32.48 11.22
C VAL A 554 26.65 -32.52 12.54
N GLU A 555 27.78 -33.22 12.58
CA GLU A 555 28.67 -33.23 13.74
C GLU A 555 29.21 -31.83 14.08
N GLY A 556 29.45 -30.99 13.08
CA GLY A 556 29.80 -29.57 13.26
C GLY A 556 28.70 -28.79 13.99
N GLN A 557 27.45 -28.97 13.58
CA GLN A 557 26.30 -28.36 14.27
C GLN A 557 26.11 -28.89 15.69
N MET A 558 26.33 -30.20 15.90
CA MET A 558 26.28 -30.80 17.24
C MET A 558 27.34 -30.18 18.18
N ARG A 559 28.57 -29.94 17.70
CA ARG A 559 29.59 -29.23 18.50
C ARG A 559 29.15 -27.82 18.89
N GLN A 560 28.47 -27.09 18.00
CA GLN A 560 27.94 -25.76 18.33
C GLN A 560 26.89 -25.79 19.44
N VAL A 561 26.02 -26.82 19.46
CA VAL A 561 25.06 -27.04 20.56
C VAL A 561 25.80 -27.28 21.88
N ALA A 562 26.82 -28.15 21.88
CA ALA A 562 27.65 -28.41 23.06
C ALA A 562 28.35 -27.14 23.58
N THR A 563 28.96 -26.35 22.70
CA THR A 563 29.58 -25.06 23.07
C THR A 563 28.55 -24.06 23.63
N THR A 564 27.30 -24.08 23.13
CA THR A 564 26.24 -23.20 23.62
C THR A 564 25.80 -23.59 25.04
N ILE A 565 25.72 -24.90 25.32
CA ILE A 565 25.46 -25.41 26.67
C ILE A 565 26.60 -25.03 27.63
N GLU A 566 27.86 -25.15 27.19
CA GLU A 566 29.03 -24.79 28.00
C GLU A 566 29.04 -23.31 28.41
N ARG A 567 28.52 -22.41 27.58
CA ARG A 567 28.48 -20.97 27.83
C ARG A 567 27.40 -20.53 28.82
N ASP A 568 26.41 -21.37 29.12
CA ASP A 568 25.30 -21.07 30.03
C ASP A 568 25.29 -22.06 31.22
N PRO A 569 25.86 -21.67 32.38
CA PRO A 569 25.97 -22.55 33.55
C PRO A 569 24.62 -23.06 34.09
N GLN A 570 23.53 -22.30 33.92
CA GLN A 570 22.22 -22.71 34.39
C GLN A 570 21.65 -23.82 33.50
N VAL A 571 21.80 -23.65 32.18
CA VAL A 571 21.43 -24.68 31.20
C VAL A 571 22.29 -25.93 31.35
N GLU A 572 23.61 -25.77 31.56
CA GLU A 572 24.53 -26.89 31.76
C GLU A 572 24.11 -27.78 32.93
N SER A 573 23.74 -27.18 34.06
CA SER A 573 23.24 -27.91 35.23
C SER A 573 21.93 -28.69 34.94
N ILE A 574 21.00 -28.08 34.20
CA ILE A 574 19.72 -28.72 33.83
C ILE A 574 19.95 -29.87 32.86
N VAL A 575 20.75 -29.64 31.80
CA VAL A 575 21.09 -30.68 30.81
C VAL A 575 21.88 -31.81 31.47
N ARG A 576 22.72 -31.53 32.49
CA ARG A 576 23.41 -32.56 33.29
C ARG A 576 22.42 -33.51 33.97
N GLY A 577 21.40 -32.95 34.60
CA GLY A 577 20.31 -33.71 35.23
C GLY A 577 19.52 -34.57 34.24
N ARG A 578 19.53 -34.19 32.95
CA ARG A 578 18.83 -34.86 31.83
C ARG A 578 19.78 -35.49 30.81
N SER A 579 20.99 -35.84 31.24
CA SER A 579 22.04 -36.40 30.37
C SER A 579 21.62 -37.68 29.62
N GLN A 580 20.68 -38.44 30.16
CA GLN A 580 20.11 -39.60 29.49
C GLN A 580 19.35 -39.25 28.19
N GLU A 581 18.70 -38.08 28.13
CA GLU A 581 17.93 -37.64 26.95
C GLU A 581 18.82 -37.28 25.76
N ILE A 582 20.08 -36.92 26.02
CA ILE A 582 21.09 -36.65 24.99
C ILE A 582 21.97 -37.88 24.70
N GLY A 583 21.63 -39.04 25.27
CA GLY A 583 22.30 -40.32 25.01
C GLY A 583 23.57 -40.55 25.83
N ILE A 584 23.75 -39.85 26.96
CA ILE A 584 24.91 -39.99 27.84
C ILE A 584 24.48 -40.67 29.15
N SER A 585 24.93 -41.91 29.36
CA SER A 585 24.52 -42.72 30.52
C SER A 585 25.22 -42.33 31.83
N HIS A 586 26.43 -41.75 31.76
CA HIS A 586 27.18 -41.30 32.93
C HIS A 586 28.01 -40.06 32.59
N VAL A 587 27.88 -39.01 33.41
CA VAL A 587 28.73 -37.82 33.37
C VAL A 587 29.51 -37.80 34.68
N ASP A 588 30.84 -37.90 34.62
CA ASP A 588 31.68 -37.83 35.82
C ASP A 588 31.46 -36.49 36.55
N GLN A 589 31.47 -36.48 37.88
CA GLN A 589 31.15 -35.29 38.69
C GLN A 589 32.05 -34.08 38.38
N GLU A 590 33.28 -34.31 37.92
CA GLU A 590 34.26 -33.27 37.55
C GLU A 590 34.22 -32.87 36.06
N GLN A 591 33.43 -33.54 35.23
CA GLN A 591 33.36 -33.28 33.80
C GLN A 591 32.11 -32.45 33.42
N ASN A 592 32.31 -31.45 32.57
CA ASN A 592 31.22 -30.69 31.96
C ASN A 592 30.48 -31.58 30.95
N VAL A 593 29.14 -31.53 30.95
CA VAL A 593 28.29 -32.28 30.01
C VAL A 593 28.66 -31.99 28.55
N ALA A 594 29.00 -30.74 28.23
CA ALA A 594 29.44 -30.36 26.89
C ALA A 594 30.71 -31.11 26.43
N ARG A 595 31.66 -31.37 27.34
CA ARG A 595 32.85 -32.18 27.03
C ARG A 595 32.50 -33.65 26.81
N ALA A 596 31.56 -34.20 27.58
CA ALA A 596 31.07 -35.55 27.37
C ALA A 596 30.37 -35.70 26.00
N MET A 597 29.60 -34.69 25.60
CA MET A 597 28.97 -34.60 24.27
C MET A 597 30.02 -34.58 23.14
N GLU A 598 31.10 -33.81 23.28
CA GLU A 598 32.20 -33.78 22.30
C GLU A 598 32.95 -35.12 22.19
N GLN A 599 33.18 -35.80 23.31
CA GLN A 599 33.80 -37.12 23.32
C GLN A 599 32.95 -38.18 22.63
N GLN A 600 31.62 -38.10 22.75
CA GLN A 600 30.70 -39.00 22.04
C GLN A 600 30.75 -38.78 20.52
N LEU A 601 30.95 -37.54 20.07
CA LEU A 601 31.14 -37.23 18.65
C LEU A 601 32.47 -37.80 18.13
N SER A 602 33.55 -37.69 18.90
CA SER A 602 34.88 -38.17 18.50
C SER A 602 35.00 -39.71 18.48
N ARG A 603 34.37 -40.42 19.43
CA ARG A 603 34.33 -41.90 19.44
C ARG A 603 33.63 -42.50 18.22
N GLY A 604 32.69 -41.78 17.60
CA GLY A 604 32.03 -42.21 16.37
C GLY A 604 32.95 -42.15 15.13
N ARG A 605 33.98 -41.29 15.11
CA ARG A 605 34.97 -41.25 14.02
C ARG A 605 35.89 -42.47 14.02
N SER A 606 36.26 -42.99 15.20
CA SER A 606 37.17 -44.13 15.31
C SER A 606 36.53 -45.45 14.88
N GLN A 607 35.22 -45.64 15.06
CA GLN A 607 34.52 -46.86 14.61
C GLN A 607 34.27 -46.92 13.09
N GLY A 608 34.37 -45.79 12.37
CA GLY A 608 34.21 -45.73 10.92
C GLY A 608 35.46 -46.08 10.11
N LEU A 609 36.62 -46.21 10.76
CA LEU A 609 37.90 -46.53 10.12
C LEU A 609 38.30 -48.02 10.25
N GLU A 610 37.57 -48.81 11.04
CA GLU A 610 37.85 -50.24 11.29
C GLU A 610 36.86 -51.21 10.60
N ARG A 611 36.04 -50.76 9.63
CA ARG A 611 35.17 -51.66 8.85
C ARG A 611 35.20 -51.42 7.36
#